data_AF-A0A6V7INX0-F1
#
_entry.id   AF-A0A6V7INX0-F1
#
_cell.length_a   1.000
_cell.length_b   1.000
_cell.length_c   1.000
_cell.angle_alpha   90.00
_cell.angle_beta   90.00
_cell.angle_gamma   90.00
#
_symmetry.space_group_name_H-M   'P 1'
#
loop_
_entity.id
_entity.type
_entity.pdbx_description
1 polymer ?
#
loop_
_entity_poly.entity_id
_entity_poly.type
_entity_poly.pdbx_seq_one_letter_code
_entity_poly.pdbx_strand_id
1 'polypeptide(L)' 'SFANYDYEDAATNRKHYGQDKPPLFDLKKITAPVAIFYSYNDPVSPKD' A
#
# COMPACT_ATOMS: atom_id res chain seq x y z
N SER A 1 3.58 -3.88 -4.56
CA SER A 1 3.96 -2.90 -3.52
C SER A 1 2.70 -2.44 -2.81
N PHE A 2 2.78 -2.07 -1.53
CA PHE A 2 1.65 -1.43 -0.85
C PHE A 2 1.82 0.10 -0.95
N ALA A 3 1.07 0.71 -1.86
CA ALA A 3 1.25 2.09 -2.28
C ALA A 3 -0.09 2.70 -2.70
N ASN A 4 -0.09 4.00 -2.93
CA ASN A 4 -1.16 4.66 -3.65
C ASN A 4 -1.22 4.15 -5.11
N TYR A 5 -2.35 4.40 -5.77
CA TYR A 5 -2.54 4.00 -7.16
C TYR A 5 -1.54 4.68 -8.09
N ASP A 6 -0.88 3.91 -8.96
CA ASP A 6 -0.04 4.47 -10.01
C ASP A 6 -0.90 4.78 -11.24
N TYR A 7 -0.93 6.04 -11.65
CA TYR A 7 -1.65 6.46 -12.86
C TYR A 7 -0.91 6.11 -14.15
N GLU A 8 0.27 5.50 -14.06
CA GLU A 8 1.14 5.15 -15.20
C GLU A 8 1.59 6.36 -16.05
N ASP A 9 1.31 7.58 -15.56
CA ASP A 9 1.70 8.86 -16.13
C ASP A 9 2.25 9.77 -15.02
N ALA A 10 3.47 10.25 -15.19
CA ALA A 10 4.16 11.06 -14.20
C ALA A 10 3.50 12.43 -13.97
N ALA A 11 2.88 13.02 -15.00
CA ALA A 11 2.17 14.30 -14.84
C ALA A 11 0.91 14.14 -14.00
N THR A 12 0.16 13.06 -14.22
CA THR A 12 -1.02 12.70 -13.44
C THR A 12 -0.63 12.33 -12.01
N ASN A 13 0.39 11.51 -11.81
CA ASN A 13 0.93 11.23 -10.47
C ASN A 13 1.36 12.52 -9.74
N ARG A 14 2.05 13.45 -10.42
CA ARG A 14 2.39 14.76 -9.81
C ARG A 14 1.16 15.58 -9.44
N LYS A 15 0.11 15.57 -10.26
CA LYS A 15 -1.15 16.27 -9.95
C LYS A 15 -1.82 15.71 -8.69
N HIS A 16 -1.73 14.40 -8.46
CA HIS A 16 -2.34 13.74 -7.32
C HIS A 16 -1.46 13.70 -6.07
N TYR A 17 -0.14 13.56 -6.22
CA TYR A 17 0.79 13.23 -5.13
C TYR A 17 1.95 14.21 -4.98
N GLY A 18 2.13 15.16 -5.90
CA GLY A 18 3.27 16.08 -5.91
C GLY A 18 4.60 15.44 -6.30
N GLN A 19 4.60 14.18 -6.75
CA GLN A 19 5.77 13.40 -7.14
C GLN A 19 5.45 12.45 -8.31
N ASP A 20 6.47 12.06 -9.08
CA ASP A 20 6.31 11.30 -10.33
C ASP A 20 5.82 9.86 -10.14
N LYS A 21 6.01 9.30 -8.94
CA LYS A 21 5.63 7.94 -8.57
C LYS A 21 4.69 7.97 -7.37
N PRO A 22 3.75 7.03 -7.23
CA PRO A 22 2.88 6.98 -6.06
C PRO A 22 3.69 6.78 -4.76
N PRO A 23 3.32 7.47 -3.66
CA PRO A 23 3.96 7.26 -2.37
C PRO A 23 3.64 5.87 -1.81
N LEU A 24 4.65 5.25 -1.20
CA LEU A 24 4.53 3.99 -0.47
C LEU A 24 3.90 4.23 0.90
N PHE A 25 3.10 3.27 1.36
CA PHE A 25 2.63 3.25 2.74
C PHE A 25 3.69 2.60 3.64
N ASP A 26 4.29 3.40 4.52
CA ASP A 26 5.20 2.88 5.56
C ASP A 26 4.38 2.30 6.71
N LEU A 27 4.21 0.97 6.70
CA LEU A 27 3.45 0.26 7.74
C LEU A 27 4.05 0.42 9.14
N LYS A 28 5.33 0.80 9.28
CA LYS A 28 5.94 1.09 10.59
C LYS A 28 5.35 2.33 11.26
N LYS A 29 4.67 3.20 10.49
CA LYS A 29 3.96 4.38 11.01
C LYS A 29 2.60 4.03 11.61
N ILE A 30 2.11 2.80 11.42
CA ILE A 30 0.91 2.32 12.10
C ILE A 30 1.30 2.03 13.55
N THR A 31 0.89 2.91 14.46
CA THR A 31 1.19 2.83 15.90
C THR A 31 -0.02 2.42 16.74
N ALA A 32 -1.20 2.35 16.14
CA ALA A 32 -2.38 1.81 16.80
C ALA A 32 -2.18 0.32 17.14
N PRO A 33 -2.73 -0.18 18.26
CA PRO A 33 -2.74 -1.63 18.53
C PRO A 33 -3.50 -2.39 17.43
N VAL A 34 -2.91 -3.46 16.90
CA VAL A 34 -3.48 -4.28 15.83
C VAL A 34 -3.56 -5.74 16.26
N ALA A 35 -4.73 -6.35 16.09
CA ALA A 35 -4.91 -7.80 16.13
C ALA A 35 -5.16 -8.30 14.70
N ILE A 36 -4.39 -9.28 14.25
CA ILE A 36 -4.49 -9.86 12.89
C ILE A 36 -5.13 -11.24 13.00
N PHE A 37 -6.19 -11.45 12.22
CA PHE A 37 -6.82 -12.75 12.03
C PHE A 37 -6.71 -13.11 10.55
N TYR A 38 -6.25 -14.32 10.26
CA TYR A 38 -6.14 -14.85 8.89
C TYR A 38 -6.46 -16.35 8.88
N SER A 39 -6.79 -16.89 7.72
CA SER A 39 -6.99 -18.32 7.51
C SER A 39 -5.78 -18.93 6.83
N TYR A 40 -5.39 -20.13 7.26
CA TYR A 40 -4.25 -20.85 6.66
C TYR A 40 -4.44 -21.13 5.16
N ASN A 41 -5.68 -21.33 4.72
CA ASN A 41 -6.02 -21.66 3.35
C ASN A 41 -6.64 -20.48 2.57
N ASP A 42 -6.35 -19.23 2.97
CA ASP A 42 -6.78 -18.05 2.20
C ASP A 42 -5.83 -17.79 1.02
N PRO A 43 -6.28 -17.91 -0.24
CA PRO A 43 -5.41 -17.73 -1.40
C PRO A 43 -5.04 -16.26 -1.67
N VAL A 44 -5.76 -15.30 -1.08
CA VAL A 44 -5.53 -13.87 -1.25
C VAL A 44 -4.60 -13.32 -0.18
N SER A 45 -4.65 -13.90 1.03
CA SER A 45 -3.81 -13.53 2.17
C SER A 45 -3.00 -14.74 2.67
N PRO A 46 -2.07 -15.28 1.86
CA PRO A 46 -1.27 -16.44 2.25
C PRO A 46 -0.39 -16.10 3.46
N LYS A 47 -0.13 -17.12 4.28
CA LYS A 47 0.86 -17.04 5.34
C LYS A 47 2.25 -17.15 4.71
N ASP A 48 2.92 -16.00 4.58
CA ASP A 48 4.30 -15.77 4.12
C ASP A 48 4.70 -16.41 2.78
#